data_AF-A0A1I8NKT2-F1
#
_entry.id   AF-A0A1I8NKT2-F1
#
_cell.length_a   1.000
_cell.length_b   1.000
_cell.length_c   1.000
_cell.angle_alpha   90.00
_cell.angle_beta   90.00
_cell.angle_gamma   90.00
#
_symmetry.space_group_name_H-M   'P 1'
#
loop_
_entity.id
_entity.type
_entity.pdbx_description
1 polymer ?
#
loop_
_entity_poly.entity_id
_entity_poly.type
_entity_poly.pdbx_seq_one_letter_code
_entity_poly.pdbx_strand_id
1 'polypeptide(L)'
;MVDRFNKQYKIELNLIININASGTQELEDIVEKVQLPKILITEANGKWRHLYHNFNMNILSIVLLNHENFNASFMALEELLWRRHYTKIVFLYEEKENKQMLDIFQKCWQQGHTSVIVWWHDTVFTYDPYPRIKIIQLQNNDGFESRMKGNFHKFQIKIPVFDYPPRCFSYRNRKGVQIQTGYFWKIIETFVAQHNGTLRFEFLDVWAVNTSREAAKDVIVNYGYSFIPTMIIPKDDYETSDAIHFAKNYLLTASGKEIPQSKYLLLTFNMEMWLMTLAIVVILFLLTVLVNRSTKNINCMK
;
A
#
# COMPACT_ATOMS: atom_id res chain seq x y z
N MET A 1 -2.78 -33.67 -11.77
CA MET A 1 -3.43 -32.38 -11.44
C MET A 1 -2.48 -31.20 -11.61
N VAL A 2 -1.29 -31.25 -11.00
CA VAL A 2 -0.27 -30.19 -11.00
C VAL A 2 0.09 -29.68 -12.40
N ASP A 3 0.35 -30.56 -13.37
CA ASP A 3 0.69 -30.13 -14.75
C ASP A 3 -0.42 -29.35 -15.46
N ARG A 4 -1.68 -29.71 -15.18
CA ARG A 4 -2.83 -28.96 -15.70
C ARG A 4 -2.88 -27.57 -15.09
N PHE A 5 -2.66 -27.45 -13.77
CA PHE A 5 -2.57 -26.15 -13.09
C PHE A 5 -1.42 -25.32 -13.65
N ASN A 6 -0.25 -25.93 -13.84
CA ASN A 6 0.92 -25.25 -14.38
C ASN A 6 0.66 -24.66 -15.76
N LYS A 7 0.05 -25.44 -16.67
CA LYS A 7 -0.31 -24.98 -18.02
C LYS A 7 -1.43 -23.94 -17.99
N GLN A 8 -2.50 -24.20 -17.24
CA GLN A 8 -3.69 -23.34 -17.19
C GLN A 8 -3.36 -21.96 -16.63
N TYR A 9 -2.57 -21.90 -15.56
CA TYR A 9 -2.26 -20.67 -14.85
C TYR A 9 -0.91 -20.06 -15.22
N LYS A 10 -0.21 -20.61 -16.21
CA LYS A 10 1.11 -20.14 -16.65
C LYS A 10 2.07 -20.01 -15.47
N ILE A 11 2.18 -21.10 -14.70
CA ILE A 11 3.09 -21.17 -13.55
C ILE A 11 4.52 -21.25 -14.08
N GLU A 12 5.42 -20.55 -13.40
CA GLU A 12 6.84 -20.47 -13.76
C GLU A 12 7.72 -21.17 -12.73
N LEU A 13 7.25 -21.30 -11.48
CA LEU A 13 8.00 -21.89 -10.37
C LEU A 13 7.07 -22.71 -9.47
N ASN A 14 7.47 -23.93 -9.14
CA ASN A 14 6.78 -24.75 -8.14
C ASN A 14 7.51 -24.70 -6.80
N LEU A 15 6.82 -24.26 -5.76
CA LEU A 15 7.31 -24.34 -4.38
C LEU A 15 6.71 -25.59 -3.74
N ILE A 16 7.53 -26.60 -3.47
CA ILE A 16 7.10 -27.87 -2.88
C ILE A 16 7.53 -27.89 -1.41
N ILE A 17 6.56 -27.96 -0.50
CA ILE A 17 6.79 -28.02 0.94
C ILE A 17 6.40 -29.43 1.42
N ASN A 18 7.41 -30.17 1.88
CA ASN A 18 7.27 -31.49 2.47
C ASN A 18 8.08 -31.57 3.76
N ILE A 19 7.58 -30.95 4.82
CA ILE A 19 8.28 -30.96 6.11
C ILE A 19 7.97 -32.26 6.84
N ASN A 20 9.00 -33.05 7.13
CA ASN A 20 8.94 -34.28 7.93
C ASN A 20 7.91 -35.34 7.49
N ALA A 21 7.29 -35.24 6.31
CA ALA A 21 6.44 -36.33 5.83
C ALA A 21 7.34 -37.41 5.22
N SER A 22 7.32 -38.57 5.87
CA SER A 22 7.92 -39.80 5.38
C SER A 22 7.54 -40.01 3.91
N GLY A 23 8.54 -40.13 3.04
CA GLY A 23 8.41 -40.20 1.57
C GLY A 23 7.12 -40.85 1.07
N THR A 24 6.16 -40.01 0.72
CA THR A 24 4.94 -40.41 0.04
C THR A 24 5.26 -40.53 -1.45
N GLN A 25 5.02 -41.69 -2.04
CA GLN A 25 5.23 -41.96 -3.47
C GLN A 25 4.61 -40.88 -4.37
N GLU A 26 3.49 -40.27 -3.95
CA GLU A 26 2.85 -39.17 -4.69
C GLU A 26 3.72 -37.92 -4.81
N LEU A 27 4.52 -37.58 -3.79
CA LEU A 27 5.37 -36.40 -3.82
C LEU A 27 6.64 -36.64 -4.63
N GLU A 28 7.23 -37.83 -4.53
CA GLU A 28 8.33 -38.26 -5.41
C GLU A 28 7.88 -38.22 -6.88
N ASP A 29 6.70 -38.74 -7.17
CA ASP A 29 6.07 -38.67 -8.49
C ASP A 29 5.87 -37.22 -8.98
N ILE A 30 5.39 -36.31 -8.12
CA ILE A 30 5.23 -34.90 -8.48
C ILE A 30 6.59 -34.25 -8.72
N VAL A 31 7.57 -34.50 -7.85
CA VAL A 31 8.91 -33.95 -7.99
C VAL A 31 9.55 -34.46 -9.28
N GLU A 32 9.43 -35.73 -9.64
CA GLU A 32 10.01 -36.28 -10.85
C GLU A 32 9.31 -35.81 -12.13
N LYS A 33 7.98 -35.76 -12.14
CA LYS A 33 7.19 -35.45 -13.35
C LYS A 33 7.17 -33.96 -13.71
N VAL A 34 7.33 -33.08 -12.72
CA VAL A 34 7.29 -31.63 -12.93
C VAL A 34 8.59 -31.14 -13.60
N GLN A 35 8.46 -30.69 -14.84
CA GLN A 35 9.57 -30.15 -15.66
C GLN A 35 9.91 -28.68 -15.35
N LEU A 36 9.03 -27.96 -14.66
CA LEU A 36 9.27 -26.56 -14.29
C LEU A 36 10.32 -26.45 -13.18
N PRO A 37 11.00 -25.29 -13.06
CA PRO A 37 11.82 -24.97 -11.90
C PRO A 37 11.06 -25.25 -10.60
N LYS A 38 11.76 -25.84 -9.62
CA LYS A 38 11.17 -26.24 -8.34
C LYS A 38 12.09 -25.91 -7.18
N ILE A 39 11.49 -25.44 -6.09
CA ILE A 39 12.14 -25.26 -4.78
C ILE A 39 11.51 -26.30 -3.86
N LEU A 40 12.35 -27.14 -3.25
CA LEU A 40 11.92 -28.16 -2.31
C LEU A 40 12.31 -27.74 -0.89
N ILE A 41 11.33 -27.72 0.01
CA ILE A 41 11.48 -27.41 1.43
C ILE A 41 11.14 -28.66 2.23
N THR A 42 12.15 -29.28 2.82
CA THR A 42 12.01 -30.53 3.60
C THR A 42 12.23 -30.35 5.10
N GLU A 43 12.98 -29.34 5.50
CA GLU A 43 13.37 -29.13 6.90
C GLU A 43 12.43 -28.14 7.57
N ALA A 44 11.99 -28.43 8.80
CA ALA A 44 11.08 -27.59 9.57
C ALA A 44 11.70 -26.29 10.10
N ASN A 45 13.02 -26.27 10.32
CA ASN A 45 13.72 -25.19 11.02
C ASN A 45 14.68 -24.42 10.10
N GLY A 46 14.38 -24.37 8.81
CA GLY A 46 15.18 -23.61 7.85
C GLY A 46 15.07 -22.11 8.12
N LYS A 47 16.19 -21.38 8.06
CA LYS A 47 16.15 -19.91 7.95
C LYS A 47 15.78 -19.54 6.52
N TRP A 48 14.50 -19.56 6.21
CA TRP A 48 14.02 -19.26 4.87
C TRP A 48 14.08 -17.75 4.62
N ARG A 49 14.38 -17.36 3.38
CA ARG A 49 14.27 -15.97 2.95
C ARG A 49 12.95 -15.79 2.21
N HIS A 50 12.29 -14.67 2.45
CA HIS A 50 11.07 -14.34 1.71
C HIS A 50 11.33 -14.35 0.20
N LEU A 51 10.51 -15.08 -0.57
CA LEU A 51 10.75 -15.28 -2.00
C LEU A 51 10.60 -13.99 -2.81
N TYR A 52 9.81 -13.02 -2.32
CA TYR A 52 9.54 -11.78 -3.04
C TYR A 52 10.79 -10.93 -3.31
N HIS A 53 11.87 -11.09 -2.54
CA HIS A 53 13.12 -10.38 -2.75
C HIS A 53 13.85 -10.81 -4.03
N ASN A 54 13.81 -12.11 -4.35
CA ASN A 54 14.66 -12.70 -5.38
C ASN A 54 13.88 -13.22 -6.59
N PHE A 55 12.59 -13.53 -6.40
CA PHE A 55 11.75 -14.16 -7.41
C PHE A 55 10.50 -13.33 -7.63
N ASN A 56 10.27 -12.93 -8.88
CA ASN A 56 9.02 -12.33 -9.33
C ASN A 56 8.19 -13.25 -10.23
N MET A 57 8.41 -14.55 -10.07
CA MET A 57 7.76 -15.57 -10.89
C MET A 57 6.33 -15.84 -10.41
N ASN A 58 5.49 -16.36 -11.30
CA ASN A 58 4.18 -16.89 -10.92
C ASN A 58 4.34 -18.26 -10.25
N ILE A 59 4.10 -18.31 -8.94
CA ILE A 59 4.40 -19.46 -8.08
C ILE A 59 3.13 -20.30 -7.84
N LEU A 60 3.28 -21.61 -7.98
CA LEU A 60 2.34 -22.60 -7.43
C LEU A 60 2.99 -23.27 -6.21
N SER A 61 2.37 -23.13 -5.05
CA SER A 61 2.82 -23.79 -3.83
C SER A 61 2.07 -25.11 -3.67
N ILE A 62 2.81 -26.21 -3.57
CA ILE A 62 2.30 -27.56 -3.37
C ILE A 62 2.78 -27.99 -1.98
N VAL A 63 1.83 -28.25 -1.09
CA VAL A 63 2.13 -28.48 0.33
C VAL A 63 1.55 -29.82 0.72
N LEU A 64 2.41 -30.72 1.16
CA LEU A 64 1.98 -31.98 1.74
C LEU A 64 1.65 -31.77 3.21
N LEU A 65 0.42 -32.06 3.60
CA LEU A 65 -0.09 -31.72 4.92
C LEU A 65 -0.62 -32.95 5.65
N ASN A 66 -0.06 -33.17 6.83
CA ASN A 66 -0.53 -34.13 7.83
C ASN A 66 -0.58 -33.46 9.21
N HIS A 67 -1.12 -34.16 10.20
CA HIS A 67 -1.28 -33.62 11.55
C HIS A 67 0.08 -33.24 12.19
N GLU A 68 1.15 -33.99 11.88
CA GLU A 68 2.47 -33.80 12.49
C GLU A 68 3.17 -32.54 11.96
N ASN A 69 3.04 -32.26 10.66
CA ASN A 69 3.72 -31.16 9.98
C ASN A 69 2.87 -29.90 9.85
N PHE A 70 1.60 -29.94 10.25
CA PHE A 70 0.64 -28.85 10.10
C PHE A 70 1.20 -27.48 10.48
N ASN A 71 1.74 -27.33 11.70
CA ASN A 71 2.26 -26.04 12.16
C ASN A 71 3.53 -25.63 11.40
N ALA A 72 4.45 -26.55 11.14
CA ALA A 72 5.71 -26.28 10.46
C ALA A 72 5.49 -25.87 9.00
N SER A 73 4.58 -26.56 8.28
CA SER A 73 4.21 -26.23 6.90
C SER A 73 3.60 -24.84 6.79
N PHE A 74 2.73 -24.45 7.73
CA PHE A 74 2.15 -23.11 7.75
C PHE A 74 3.16 -22.02 8.14
N MET A 75 4.13 -22.30 9.00
CA MET A 75 5.25 -21.38 9.28
C MET A 75 6.12 -21.18 8.04
N ALA A 76 6.43 -22.26 7.32
CA ALA A 76 7.17 -22.19 6.07
C ALA A 76 6.45 -21.39 4.99
N LEU A 77 5.13 -21.58 4.85
CA LEU A 77 4.32 -20.77 3.92
C LEU A 77 4.35 -19.29 4.27
N GLU A 78 4.17 -18.94 5.55
CA GLU A 78 4.18 -17.54 6.00
C GLU A 78 5.52 -16.86 5.71
N GLU A 79 6.63 -17.52 6.01
CA GLU A 79 7.96 -16.97 5.73
C GLU A 79 8.26 -16.93 4.23
N LEU A 80 8.03 -17.99 3.47
CA LEU A 80 8.40 -18.05 2.06
C LEU A 80 7.51 -17.15 1.19
N LEU A 81 6.21 -17.10 1.48
CA LEU A 81 5.19 -16.39 0.71
C LEU A 81 4.80 -15.04 1.30
N TRP A 82 5.60 -14.47 2.22
CA TRP A 82 5.40 -13.11 2.69
C TRP A 82 5.27 -12.13 1.50
N ARG A 83 4.25 -11.26 1.55
CA ARG A 83 3.82 -10.34 0.46
C ARG A 83 3.37 -11.00 -0.84
N ARG A 84 3.19 -12.33 -0.86
CA ARG A 84 2.76 -13.11 -2.02
C ARG A 84 1.39 -13.75 -1.79
N HIS A 85 0.46 -12.99 -1.19
CA HIS A 85 -0.86 -13.47 -0.76
C HIS A 85 -1.79 -13.97 -1.89
N TYR A 86 -1.52 -13.60 -3.14
CA TYR A 86 -2.29 -14.02 -4.32
C TYR A 86 -1.71 -15.22 -5.07
N THR A 87 -0.65 -15.86 -4.55
CA THR A 87 -0.13 -17.10 -5.15
C THR A 87 -1.09 -18.26 -4.93
N LYS A 88 -1.08 -19.22 -5.86
CA LYS A 88 -1.94 -20.39 -5.80
C LYS A 88 -1.32 -21.44 -4.90
N ILE A 89 -2.11 -21.96 -3.96
CA ILE A 89 -1.66 -22.99 -3.02
C ILE A 89 -2.53 -24.23 -3.19
N VAL A 90 -1.88 -25.39 -3.31
CA VAL A 90 -2.47 -26.72 -3.38
C VAL A 90 -1.99 -27.49 -2.17
N PHE A 91 -2.90 -27.78 -1.25
CA PHE A 91 -2.63 -28.71 -0.16
C PHE A 91 -3.00 -30.12 -0.60
N LEU A 92 -2.06 -31.06 -0.44
CA LEU A 92 -2.30 -32.49 -0.52
C LEU A 92 -2.53 -32.97 0.91
N TYR A 93 -3.78 -33.27 1.25
CA TYR A 93 -4.16 -33.61 2.62
C TYR A 93 -4.23 -35.13 2.79
N GLU A 94 -3.38 -35.67 3.66
CA GLU A 94 -3.18 -37.13 3.77
C GLU A 94 -3.95 -37.79 4.92
N GLU A 95 -4.67 -37.00 5.72
CA GLU A 95 -5.40 -37.53 6.86
C GLU A 95 -6.63 -38.35 6.45
N LYS A 96 -6.94 -39.36 7.27
CA LYS A 96 -8.13 -40.21 7.05
C LYS A 96 -9.44 -39.50 7.37
N GLU A 97 -9.41 -38.51 8.26
CA GLU A 97 -10.59 -37.82 8.74
C GLU A 97 -10.59 -36.33 8.38
N ASN A 98 -11.78 -35.77 8.13
CA ASN A 98 -11.96 -34.37 7.73
C ASN A 98 -11.91 -33.37 8.91
N LYS A 99 -11.31 -33.73 10.04
CA LYS A 99 -11.45 -32.90 11.26
C LYS A 99 -10.76 -31.54 11.15
N GLN A 100 -9.71 -31.41 10.33
CA GLN A 100 -8.87 -30.21 10.27
C GLN A 100 -9.08 -29.34 9.02
N MET A 101 -9.97 -29.70 8.09
CA MET A 101 -10.09 -28.94 6.84
C MET A 101 -10.55 -27.50 7.06
N LEU A 102 -11.42 -27.27 8.05
CA LEU A 102 -11.78 -25.91 8.45
C LEU A 102 -10.57 -25.16 9.01
N ASP A 103 -9.72 -25.82 9.80
CA ASP A 103 -8.52 -25.21 10.40
C ASP A 103 -7.49 -24.83 9.33
N ILE A 104 -7.33 -25.66 8.27
CA ILE A 104 -6.49 -25.34 7.11
C ILE A 104 -6.94 -24.00 6.50
N PHE A 105 -8.23 -23.88 6.17
CA PHE A 105 -8.75 -22.68 5.53
C PHE A 105 -8.78 -21.46 6.48
N GLN A 106 -9.00 -21.68 7.78
CA GLN A 106 -8.86 -20.62 8.78
C GLN A 106 -7.44 -20.06 8.86
N LYS A 107 -6.43 -20.93 8.91
CA LYS A 107 -5.03 -20.50 8.88
C LYS A 107 -4.66 -19.80 7.58
N CYS A 108 -5.10 -20.35 6.44
CA CYS A 108 -4.90 -19.71 5.13
C CYS A 108 -5.47 -18.29 5.12
N TRP A 109 -6.69 -18.11 5.64
CA TRP A 109 -7.32 -16.80 5.72
C TRP A 109 -6.57 -15.84 6.65
N GLN A 110 -6.12 -16.31 7.82
CA GLN A 110 -5.32 -15.53 8.77
C GLN A 110 -3.99 -15.05 8.18
N GLN A 111 -3.36 -15.87 7.33
CA GLN A 111 -2.12 -15.53 6.61
C GLN A 111 -2.37 -14.78 5.28
N GLY A 112 -3.64 -14.47 4.95
CA GLY A 112 -4.01 -13.73 3.74
C GLY A 112 -4.04 -14.56 2.45
N HIS A 113 -3.87 -15.88 2.52
CA HIS A 113 -3.91 -16.76 1.35
C HIS A 113 -5.35 -17.03 0.90
N THR A 114 -5.77 -16.34 -0.15
CA THR A 114 -7.13 -16.44 -0.69
C THR A 114 -7.28 -17.48 -1.82
N SER A 115 -6.16 -17.90 -2.41
CA SER A 115 -6.14 -18.73 -3.62
C SER A 115 -5.74 -20.16 -3.28
N VAL A 116 -6.58 -20.84 -2.51
CA VAL A 116 -6.24 -22.13 -1.91
C VAL A 116 -7.18 -23.23 -2.35
N ILE A 117 -6.60 -24.38 -2.69
CA ILE A 117 -7.32 -25.64 -2.82
C ILE A 117 -6.73 -26.71 -1.90
N VAL A 118 -7.58 -27.60 -1.43
CA VAL A 118 -7.21 -28.79 -0.67
C VAL A 118 -7.67 -30.00 -1.48
N TRP A 119 -6.75 -30.86 -1.86
CA TRP A 119 -7.05 -32.14 -2.48
C TRP A 119 -7.07 -33.22 -1.40
N TRP A 120 -8.20 -33.90 -1.27
CA TRP A 120 -8.43 -34.96 -0.29
C TRP A 120 -9.36 -36.04 -0.88
N HIS A 121 -8.94 -37.31 -0.86
CA HIS A 121 -9.69 -38.47 -1.40
C HIS A 121 -10.34 -38.20 -2.78
N ASP A 122 -9.52 -37.87 -3.78
CA ASP A 122 -9.96 -37.54 -5.16
C ASP A 122 -10.95 -36.38 -5.29
N THR A 123 -11.16 -35.64 -4.21
CA THR A 123 -12.06 -34.50 -4.16
C THR A 123 -11.26 -33.22 -3.90
N VAL A 124 -11.61 -32.16 -4.61
CA VAL A 124 -10.97 -30.86 -4.45
C VAL A 124 -11.91 -29.92 -3.70
N PHE A 125 -11.39 -29.31 -2.65
CA PHE A 125 -12.08 -28.31 -1.84
C PHE A 125 -11.40 -26.96 -1.99
N THR A 126 -12.17 -25.90 -1.86
CA THR A 126 -11.70 -24.51 -1.71
C THR A 126 -12.56 -23.82 -0.66
N TYR A 127 -12.30 -22.55 -0.40
CA TYR A 127 -13.09 -21.80 0.57
C TYR A 127 -13.46 -20.40 0.07
N ASP A 128 -14.57 -19.90 0.59
CA ASP A 128 -14.96 -18.50 0.48
C ASP A 128 -14.78 -17.84 1.86
N PRO A 129 -13.91 -16.81 1.98
CA PRO A 129 -13.66 -16.16 3.27
C PRO A 129 -14.84 -15.32 3.77
N TYR A 130 -15.76 -14.89 2.90
CA TYR A 130 -16.75 -13.88 3.24
C TYR A 130 -18.20 -14.40 3.28
N PRO A 131 -19.05 -13.86 4.18
CA PRO A 131 -18.71 -13.04 5.34
C PRO A 131 -18.12 -13.88 6.51
N ARG A 132 -18.13 -15.22 6.35
CA ARG A 132 -17.51 -16.21 7.22
C ARG A 132 -17.00 -17.33 6.34
N ILE A 133 -15.91 -17.99 6.76
CA ILE A 133 -15.30 -19.08 6.01
C ILE A 133 -16.33 -20.18 5.73
N LYS A 134 -16.51 -20.50 4.45
CA LYS A 134 -17.34 -21.60 3.96
C LYS A 134 -16.51 -22.52 3.09
N ILE A 135 -16.51 -23.80 3.40
CA ILE A 135 -15.85 -24.84 2.60
C ILE A 135 -16.75 -25.18 1.42
N ILE A 136 -16.15 -25.27 0.24
CA ILE A 136 -16.83 -25.51 -1.02
C ILE A 136 -16.12 -26.67 -1.73
N GLN A 137 -16.87 -27.71 -2.04
CA GLN A 137 -16.41 -28.79 -2.89
C GLN A 137 -16.47 -28.36 -4.37
N LEU A 138 -15.38 -28.55 -5.10
CA LEU A 138 -15.31 -28.29 -6.53
C LEU A 138 -15.67 -29.56 -7.30
N GLN A 139 -16.74 -29.50 -8.08
CA GLN A 139 -17.17 -30.60 -8.97
C GLN A 139 -16.27 -30.73 -10.21
N ASN A 140 -15.67 -29.61 -10.64
CA ASN A 140 -14.66 -29.51 -11.70
C ASN A 140 -13.73 -28.35 -11.34
N ASN A 141 -12.46 -28.41 -11.75
CA ASN A 141 -11.44 -27.36 -11.49
C ASN A 141 -11.84 -25.96 -12.05
N ASP A 142 -12.89 -25.88 -12.85
CA ASP A 142 -13.35 -24.68 -13.55
C ASP A 142 -14.03 -23.63 -12.62
N GLY A 143 -14.22 -23.94 -11.34
CA GLY A 143 -14.78 -23.00 -10.36
C GLY A 143 -13.77 -22.10 -9.65
N PHE A 144 -12.47 -22.42 -9.70
CA PHE A 144 -11.44 -21.80 -8.86
C PHE A 144 -11.26 -20.30 -9.14
N GLU A 145 -11.15 -19.88 -10.41
CA GLU A 145 -10.92 -18.47 -10.75
C GLU A 145 -12.14 -17.56 -10.53
N SER A 146 -13.35 -18.07 -10.79
CA SER A 146 -14.57 -17.25 -10.71
C SER A 146 -14.81 -16.73 -9.29
N ARG A 147 -14.34 -17.47 -8.27
CA ARG A 147 -14.52 -17.16 -6.85
C ARG A 147 -13.42 -16.25 -6.30
N MET A 148 -12.31 -16.08 -7.02
CA MET A 148 -11.29 -15.07 -6.71
C MET A 148 -11.77 -13.64 -6.99
N LYS A 149 -12.91 -13.47 -7.68
CA LYS A 149 -13.49 -12.16 -8.00
C LYS A 149 -14.18 -11.60 -6.76
N GLY A 150 -13.39 -10.91 -5.94
CA GLY A 150 -13.70 -10.35 -4.62
C GLY A 150 -15.11 -9.79 -4.44
N ASN A 151 -16.03 -10.63 -3.96
CA ASN A 151 -17.29 -10.19 -3.39
C ASN A 151 -17.18 -10.39 -1.88
N PHE A 152 -17.28 -9.31 -1.13
CA PHE A 152 -17.18 -9.32 0.31
C PHE A 152 -18.50 -9.69 0.98
N HIS A 153 -19.58 -9.92 0.24
CA HIS A 153 -20.86 -10.40 0.77
C HIS A 153 -21.37 -9.57 1.97
N LYS A 154 -21.28 -8.23 1.85
CA LYS A 154 -21.59 -7.25 2.88
C LYS A 154 -20.71 -7.31 4.14
N PHE A 155 -19.59 -8.02 4.11
CA PHE A 155 -18.62 -8.08 5.19
C PHE A 155 -18.23 -6.67 5.63
N GLN A 156 -18.26 -6.47 6.96
CA GLN A 156 -18.01 -5.19 7.58
C GLN A 156 -16.50 -5.01 7.78
N ILE A 157 -15.92 -4.12 7.00
CA ILE A 157 -14.51 -3.74 7.08
C ILE A 157 -14.41 -2.63 8.12
N LYS A 158 -13.66 -2.90 9.20
CA LYS A 158 -13.46 -1.97 10.31
C LYS A 158 -12.17 -1.18 10.07
N ILE A 159 -12.23 0.14 9.99
CA ILE A 159 -11.04 0.99 9.76
C ILE A 159 -10.94 2.14 10.76
N PRO A 160 -9.72 2.56 11.14
CA PRO A 160 -9.51 3.80 11.86
C PRO A 160 -9.57 4.98 10.89
N VAL A 161 -10.15 6.09 11.32
CA VAL A 161 -10.18 7.35 10.55
C VAL A 161 -9.50 8.44 11.35
N PHE A 162 -8.66 9.19 10.65
CA PHE A 162 -7.91 10.33 11.18
C PHE A 162 -8.30 11.57 10.39
N ASP A 163 -8.52 12.70 11.08
CA ASP A 163 -8.78 13.99 10.44
C ASP A 163 -7.45 14.60 9.95
N TYR A 164 -7.16 14.36 8.67
CA TYR A 164 -6.06 14.95 7.91
C TYR A 164 -6.57 15.55 6.60
N PRO A 165 -7.15 16.76 6.61
CA PRO A 165 -7.52 17.46 5.39
C PRO A 165 -6.29 17.69 4.47
N PRO A 166 -6.43 17.57 3.13
CA PRO A 166 -7.63 17.21 2.37
C PRO A 166 -7.80 15.68 2.16
N ARG A 167 -6.99 14.84 2.82
CA ARG A 167 -6.87 13.39 2.60
C ARG A 167 -8.08 12.63 3.11
N CYS A 168 -8.38 12.79 4.38
CA CYS A 168 -9.54 12.22 5.06
C CYS A 168 -9.96 13.22 6.11
N PHE A 169 -11.21 13.67 6.08
CA PHE A 169 -11.72 14.61 7.07
C PHE A 169 -13.23 14.55 7.16
N SER A 170 -13.76 14.89 8.34
CA SER A 170 -15.19 15.05 8.54
C SER A 170 -15.61 16.52 8.54
N TYR A 171 -16.83 16.80 8.07
CA TYR A 171 -17.46 18.12 8.21
C TYR A 171 -18.96 17.97 8.45
N ARG A 172 -19.59 18.97 9.08
CA ARG A 172 -21.06 19.01 9.19
C ARG A 172 -21.65 19.72 7.98
N ASN A 173 -22.58 19.08 7.29
CA ASN A 173 -23.30 19.71 6.20
C ASN A 173 -24.34 20.73 6.71
N ARG A 174 -25.01 21.42 5.79
CA ARG A 174 -26.05 22.42 6.12
C ARG A 174 -27.23 21.87 6.93
N LYS A 175 -27.44 20.54 6.92
CA LYS A 175 -28.49 19.85 7.68
C LYS A 175 -27.99 19.36 9.05
N GLY A 176 -26.77 19.72 9.45
CA GLY A 176 -26.15 19.30 10.71
C GLY A 176 -25.62 17.87 10.72
N VAL A 177 -25.68 17.16 9.58
CA VAL A 177 -25.22 15.77 9.44
C VAL A 177 -23.71 15.76 9.23
N GLN A 178 -23.00 14.93 9.99
CA GLN A 178 -21.57 14.71 9.82
C GLN A 178 -21.32 13.86 8.58
N ILE A 179 -20.47 14.37 7.68
CA ILE A 179 -20.09 13.75 6.42
C ILE A 179 -18.59 13.48 6.46
N GLN A 180 -18.21 12.21 6.24
CA GLN A 180 -16.83 11.84 6.03
C GLN A 180 -16.46 12.03 4.55
N THR A 181 -15.33 12.67 4.28
CA THR A 181 -14.87 12.97 2.92
C THR A 181 -13.34 13.05 2.84
N GLY A 182 -12.83 13.42 1.67
CA GLY A 182 -11.41 13.49 1.35
C GLY A 182 -11.03 12.47 0.28
N TYR A 183 -9.93 12.72 -0.41
CA TYR A 183 -9.57 11.89 -1.58
C TYR A 183 -9.18 10.45 -1.19
N PHE A 184 -8.52 10.25 -0.04
CA PHE A 184 -8.26 8.90 0.48
C PHE A 184 -9.53 8.18 0.92
N TRP A 185 -10.43 8.89 1.61
CA TRP A 185 -11.73 8.34 2.00
C TRP A 185 -12.51 7.83 0.79
N LYS A 186 -12.55 8.61 -0.30
CA LYS A 186 -13.26 8.23 -1.52
C LYS A 186 -12.69 7.01 -2.22
N ILE A 187 -11.37 6.82 -2.20
CA ILE A 187 -10.73 5.61 -2.74
C ILE A 187 -11.22 4.38 -1.97
N ILE A 188 -11.25 4.45 -0.64
CA ILE A 188 -11.66 3.34 0.22
C ILE A 188 -13.15 3.04 0.08
N GLU A 189 -13.99 4.09 0.11
CA GLU A 189 -15.43 3.98 -0.10
C GLU A 189 -15.74 3.31 -1.44
N THR A 190 -15.03 3.72 -2.50
CA THR A 190 -15.17 3.13 -3.85
C THR A 190 -14.74 1.67 -3.88
N PHE A 191 -13.57 1.34 -3.30
CA PHE A 191 -13.07 -0.04 -3.22
C PHE A 191 -14.07 -0.95 -2.51
N VAL A 192 -14.54 -0.56 -1.33
CA VAL A 192 -15.48 -1.39 -0.55
C VAL A 192 -16.83 -1.53 -1.27
N ALA A 193 -17.33 -0.47 -1.90
CA ALA A 193 -18.56 -0.52 -2.69
C ALA A 193 -18.43 -1.44 -3.90
N GLN A 194 -17.32 -1.37 -4.64
CA GLN A 194 -17.05 -2.20 -5.81
C GLN A 194 -17.02 -3.70 -5.47
N HIS A 195 -16.53 -4.04 -4.29
CA HIS A 195 -16.46 -5.41 -3.80
C HIS A 195 -17.67 -5.82 -2.94
N ASN A 196 -18.78 -5.07 -2.97
CA ASN A 196 -19.99 -5.37 -2.20
C ASN A 196 -19.75 -5.57 -0.68
N GLY A 197 -18.80 -4.84 -0.10
CA GLY A 197 -18.56 -4.81 1.34
C GLY A 197 -19.35 -3.70 2.04
N THR A 198 -19.14 -3.57 3.35
CA THR A 198 -19.63 -2.45 4.15
C THR A 198 -18.51 -1.85 4.98
N LEU A 199 -18.55 -0.54 5.24
CA LEU A 199 -17.55 0.16 6.04
C LEU A 199 -18.09 0.42 7.44
N ARG A 200 -17.26 0.13 8.45
CA ARG A 200 -17.40 0.64 9.80
C ARG A 200 -16.13 1.39 10.14
N PHE A 201 -16.26 2.65 10.52
CA PHE A 201 -15.11 3.46 10.87
C PHE A 201 -15.22 4.00 12.29
N GLU A 202 -14.07 4.15 12.93
CA GLU A 202 -13.94 4.73 14.26
C GLU A 202 -12.93 5.86 14.18
N PHE A 203 -13.28 7.01 14.75
CA PHE A 203 -12.40 8.17 14.77
C PHE A 203 -11.31 7.96 15.81
N LEU A 204 -10.06 8.10 15.39
CA LEU A 204 -8.91 8.10 16.28
C LEU A 204 -8.29 9.50 16.28
N ASP A 205 -8.12 10.06 17.48
CA ASP A 205 -7.37 11.29 17.64
C ASP A 205 -5.88 11.00 17.43
N VAL A 206 -5.32 11.62 16.40
CA VAL A 206 -3.92 11.48 16.01
C VAL A 206 -2.97 11.98 17.08
N TRP A 207 -3.42 12.91 17.94
CA TRP A 207 -2.60 13.49 18.99
C TRP A 207 -2.67 12.68 20.31
N ALA A 208 -3.73 11.91 20.51
CA ALA A 208 -3.93 11.09 21.70
C ALA A 208 -3.40 9.65 21.52
N VAL A 209 -3.52 9.10 20.31
CA VAL A 209 -2.90 7.83 19.96
C VAL A 209 -1.47 8.12 19.57
N ASN A 210 -0.50 7.42 20.18
CA ASN A 210 0.88 7.45 19.69
C ASN A 210 0.88 6.81 18.29
N THR A 211 0.53 7.55 17.24
CA THR A 211 0.56 7.09 15.85
C THR A 211 1.98 7.16 15.31
N SER A 212 2.98 6.88 16.14
CA SER A 212 4.32 6.63 15.64
C SER A 212 4.25 5.45 14.66
N ARG A 213 5.21 5.42 13.73
CA ARG A 213 5.29 4.42 12.67
C ARG A 213 5.33 2.98 13.24
N GLU A 214 5.79 2.84 14.48
CA GLU A 214 5.89 1.60 15.26
C GLU A 214 4.53 1.14 15.83
N ALA A 215 3.58 2.06 16.07
CA ALA A 215 2.29 1.75 16.66
C ALA A 215 1.22 1.36 15.63
N ALA A 216 1.48 1.47 14.33
CA ALA A 216 0.52 1.11 13.28
C ALA A 216 0.10 -0.37 13.36
N LYS A 217 1.07 -1.25 13.64
CA LYS A 217 0.81 -2.67 13.86
C LYS A 217 -0.06 -2.89 15.11
N ASP A 218 0.30 -2.25 16.21
CA ASP A 218 -0.45 -2.34 17.48
C ASP A 218 -1.87 -1.82 17.33
N VAL A 219 -2.08 -0.78 16.53
CA VAL A 219 -3.42 -0.25 16.24
C VAL A 219 -4.27 -1.29 15.50
N ILE A 220 -3.72 -1.98 14.49
CA ILE A 220 -4.44 -3.04 13.76
C ILE A 220 -4.77 -4.20 14.69
N VAL A 221 -3.76 -4.73 15.39
CA VAL A 221 -3.88 -5.96 16.19
C VAL A 221 -4.76 -5.74 17.42
N ASN A 222 -4.54 -4.66 18.18
CA ASN A 222 -5.22 -4.46 19.46
C ASN A 222 -6.68 -3.98 19.30
N TYR A 223 -6.98 -3.20 18.26
CA TYR A 223 -8.33 -2.66 18.04
C TYR A 223 -9.15 -3.43 16.99
N GLY A 224 -8.56 -4.46 16.38
CA GLY A 224 -9.20 -5.30 15.38
C GLY A 224 -9.57 -4.54 14.11
N TYR A 225 -8.75 -3.58 13.70
CA TYR A 225 -8.93 -2.90 12.42
C TYR A 225 -8.45 -3.79 11.27
N SER A 226 -9.10 -3.70 10.11
CA SER A 226 -8.76 -4.49 8.92
C SER A 226 -7.53 -3.93 8.20
N PHE A 227 -7.40 -2.60 8.12
CA PHE A 227 -6.23 -1.89 7.58
C PHE A 227 -6.25 -0.42 8.02
N ILE A 228 -5.14 0.28 7.80
CA ILE A 228 -5.01 1.71 8.13
C ILE A 228 -5.04 2.56 6.84
N PRO A 229 -6.01 3.48 6.70
CA PRO A 229 -6.20 4.30 5.50
C PRO A 229 -5.35 5.58 5.50
N THR A 230 -4.04 5.47 5.72
CA THR A 230 -3.13 6.64 5.77
C THR A 230 -1.83 6.39 5.01
N MET A 231 -1.05 7.45 4.81
CA MET A 231 0.28 7.33 4.24
C MET A 231 1.24 6.86 5.32
N ILE A 232 1.75 5.63 5.16
CA ILE A 232 2.80 5.07 6.01
C ILE A 232 3.95 4.67 5.07
N ILE A 233 5.18 4.97 5.48
CA ILE A 233 6.36 4.62 4.69
C ILE A 233 6.57 3.10 4.80
N PRO A 234 6.62 2.35 3.68
CA PRO A 234 6.79 0.90 3.69
C PRO A 234 7.94 0.44 4.59
N LYS A 235 7.71 -0.66 5.31
CA LYS A 235 8.68 -1.38 6.15
C LYS A 235 8.37 -2.87 6.03
N ASP A 236 9.29 -3.75 6.45
CA ASP A 236 9.11 -5.20 6.31
C ASP A 236 8.22 -5.83 7.38
N ASP A 237 7.79 -5.06 8.39
CA ASP A 237 6.95 -5.50 9.52
C ASP A 237 5.44 -5.48 9.24
N TYR A 238 5.00 -4.93 8.09
CA TYR A 238 3.61 -4.97 7.63
C TYR A 238 3.53 -4.90 6.09
N GLU A 239 2.36 -5.26 5.57
CA GLU A 239 2.04 -5.15 4.15
C GLU A 239 1.40 -3.80 3.82
N THR A 240 1.74 -3.25 2.66
CA THR A 240 1.16 -2.01 2.13
C THR A 240 0.59 -2.27 0.75
N SER A 241 -0.49 -1.56 0.39
CA SER A 241 -0.92 -1.53 -1.01
C SER A 241 0.18 -0.95 -1.91
N ASP A 242 0.04 -1.13 -3.22
CA ASP A 242 0.81 -0.37 -4.19
C ASP A 242 0.67 1.15 -3.94
N ALA A 243 1.68 1.90 -4.34
CA ALA A 243 1.74 3.34 -4.13
C ALA A 243 0.64 4.06 -4.93
N ILE A 244 -0.38 4.54 -4.23
CA ILE A 244 -1.48 5.32 -4.82
C ILE A 244 -1.08 6.79 -4.99
N HIS A 245 -0.07 7.25 -4.25
CA HIS A 245 0.38 8.65 -4.26
C HIS A 245 1.89 8.77 -4.09
N PHE A 246 2.53 9.53 -4.98
CA PHE A 246 3.92 9.94 -4.86
C PHE A 246 3.98 11.37 -4.36
N ALA A 247 4.30 11.53 -3.07
CA ALA A 247 4.48 12.83 -2.46
C ALA A 247 5.92 13.34 -2.65
N LYS A 248 6.07 14.65 -2.82
CA LYS A 248 7.36 15.33 -2.70
C LYS A 248 7.47 15.96 -1.32
N ASN A 249 8.66 15.91 -0.74
CA ASN A 249 8.95 16.65 0.48
C ASN A 249 9.17 18.12 0.12
N TYR A 250 8.43 19.01 0.79
CA TYR A 250 8.56 20.45 0.62
C TYR A 250 9.04 21.06 1.93
N LEU A 251 10.01 21.97 1.84
CA LEU A 251 10.36 22.84 2.97
C LEU A 251 9.39 24.02 2.98
N LEU A 252 8.46 24.00 3.94
CA LEU A 252 7.59 25.15 4.19
C LEU A 252 8.38 26.17 5.00
N THR A 253 8.60 27.34 4.42
CA THR A 253 9.15 28.50 5.12
C THR A 253 8.08 29.58 5.25
N ALA A 254 8.17 30.40 6.30
CA ALA A 254 7.32 31.56 6.41
C ALA A 254 7.56 32.46 5.19
N SER A 255 6.48 32.82 4.49
CA SER A 255 6.60 33.82 3.44
C SER A 255 7.00 35.14 4.11
N GLY A 256 8.13 35.71 3.67
CA GLY A 256 8.54 37.04 4.12
C GLY A 256 7.46 38.05 3.74
N LYS A 257 7.28 39.09 4.56
CA LYS A 257 6.38 40.19 4.18
C LYS A 257 6.88 40.76 2.86
N GLU A 258 6.00 40.78 1.85
CA GLU A 258 6.31 41.46 0.59
C GLU A 258 6.67 42.91 0.90
N ILE A 259 7.76 43.39 0.28
CA ILE A 259 8.11 44.80 0.34
C ILE A 259 6.98 45.57 -0.35
N PRO A 260 6.41 46.63 0.27
CA PRO A 260 5.38 47.42 -0.39
C PRO A 260 5.86 47.89 -1.76
N GLN A 261 5.01 47.79 -2.79
CA GLN A 261 5.36 48.16 -4.17
C GLN A 261 5.97 49.58 -4.27
N SER A 262 5.50 50.51 -3.44
CA SER A 262 6.02 51.89 -3.36
C SER A 262 7.49 51.99 -2.92
N LYS A 263 7.98 51.03 -2.14
CA LYS A 263 9.35 51.03 -1.62
C LYS A 263 10.36 50.42 -2.60
N TYR A 264 9.93 49.71 -3.63
CA TYR A 264 10.87 49.10 -4.59
C TYR A 264 11.77 50.14 -5.26
N LEU A 265 11.21 51.27 -5.68
CA LEU A 265 12.00 52.34 -6.32
C LEU A 265 13.08 52.88 -5.36
N LEU A 266 12.71 53.11 -4.10
CA LEU A 266 13.63 53.65 -3.09
C LEU A 266 14.67 52.62 -2.63
N LEU A 267 14.32 51.34 -2.58
CA LEU A 267 15.21 50.23 -2.20
C LEU A 267 16.17 49.82 -3.31
N THR A 268 15.90 50.18 -4.57
CA THR A 268 16.75 49.80 -5.71
C THR A 268 18.10 50.53 -5.68
N PHE A 269 18.15 51.73 -5.12
CA PHE A 269 19.36 52.56 -5.09
C PHE A 269 19.73 52.96 -3.66
N ASN A 270 21.03 52.92 -3.36
CA ASN A 270 21.55 53.42 -2.10
C ASN A 270 21.26 54.92 -1.96
N MET A 271 21.16 55.41 -0.71
CA MET A 271 20.91 56.83 -0.43
C MET A 271 21.97 57.74 -1.09
N GLU A 272 23.21 57.28 -1.19
CA GLU A 272 24.30 57.98 -1.89
C GLU A 272 23.99 58.23 -3.38
N MET A 273 23.38 57.27 -4.08
CA MET A 273 23.00 57.41 -5.49
C MET A 273 21.87 58.43 -5.66
N TRP A 274 20.91 58.44 -4.74
CA TRP A 274 19.86 59.46 -4.71
C TRP A 274 20.44 60.86 -4.49
N LEU A 275 21.40 61.01 -3.57
CA LEU A 275 22.10 62.27 -3.31
C LEU A 275 22.93 62.73 -4.50
N MET A 276 23.66 61.82 -5.17
CA MET A 276 24.39 62.16 -6.39
C MET A 276 23.46 62.58 -7.52
N THR A 277 22.35 61.88 -7.71
CA THR A 277 21.35 62.23 -8.73
C THR A 277 20.79 63.63 -8.47
N LEU A 278 20.46 63.95 -7.21
CA LEU A 278 20.00 65.28 -6.82
C LEU A 278 21.08 66.35 -7.08
N ALA A 279 22.34 66.08 -6.71
CA ALA A 279 23.44 67.00 -6.94
C ALA A 279 23.67 67.29 -8.44
N ILE A 280 23.62 66.26 -9.28
CA ILE A 280 23.73 66.40 -10.74
C ILE A 280 22.60 67.28 -11.28
N VAL A 281 21.34 67.06 -10.87
CA VAL A 281 20.20 67.87 -11.28
C VAL A 281 20.39 69.34 -10.89
N VAL A 282 20.85 69.61 -9.66
CA VAL A 282 21.12 70.97 -9.19
C VAL A 282 22.24 71.65 -9.98
N ILE A 283 23.35 70.94 -10.23
CA ILE A 283 24.48 71.47 -11.01
C ILE A 283 24.03 71.80 -12.44
N LEU A 284 23.32 70.89 -13.10
CA LEU A 284 22.79 71.11 -14.45
C LEU A 284 21.82 72.29 -14.50
N PHE A 285 20.96 72.44 -13.50
CA PHE A 285 20.05 73.59 -13.38
C PHE A 285 20.83 74.90 -13.25
N LEU A 286 21.83 74.95 -12.37
CA LEU A 286 22.67 76.14 -12.18
C LEU A 286 23.44 76.52 -13.46
N LEU A 287 24.04 75.53 -14.14
CA LEU A 287 24.73 75.75 -15.41
C LEU A 287 23.78 76.32 -16.47
N THR A 288 22.56 75.79 -16.56
CA THR A 288 21.55 76.26 -17.52
C THR A 288 21.14 77.71 -17.23
N VAL A 289 20.96 78.07 -15.95
CA VAL A 289 20.66 79.45 -15.53
C VAL A 289 21.81 80.40 -15.86
N LEU A 290 23.06 79.99 -15.60
CA LEU A 290 24.25 80.80 -15.91
C LEU A 290 24.40 81.03 -17.41
N VAL A 291 24.24 79.99 -18.23
CA VAL A 291 24.28 80.10 -19.69
C VAL A 291 23.16 81.02 -20.19
N ASN A 292 21.93 80.88 -19.69
CA ASN A 292 20.83 81.74 -20.11
C ASN A 292 21.09 83.22 -19.74
N ARG A 293 21.66 83.49 -18.56
CA ARG A 293 22.07 84.84 -18.16
C ARG A 293 23.19 85.40 -19.04
N SER A 294 24.22 84.60 -19.37
CA SER A 294 25.31 85.07 -20.23
C SER A 294 24.83 85.34 -21.66
N THR A 295 23.94 84.50 -22.19
CA THR A 295 23.39 84.68 -23.55
C THR A 295 22.49 85.92 -23.63
N LYS A 296 21.68 86.21 -22.59
CA LYS A 296 20.92 87.46 -22.49
C LYS A 296 21.81 88.69 -22.44
N ASN A 297 22.91 88.64 -21.68
CA ASN A 297 23.86 89.76 -21.61
C ASN A 297 24.57 90.00 -22.95
N ILE A 298 24.87 88.95 -23.73
CA ILE A 298 25.46 89.08 -25.07
C ILE A 298 24.45 89.66 -26.08
N ASN A 299 23.18 89.26 -26.01
CA ASN A 299 22.13 89.81 -26.89
C ASN A 299 21.72 91.26 -26.54
N CYS A 300 22.02 91.76 -25.33
CA CYS A 300 21.86 93.18 -24.99
C CYS A 300 23.05 94.07 -25.42
N MET A 301 24.15 93.47 -25.89
CA MET A 301 25.34 94.20 -26.38
C MET A 301 25.46 94.22 -27.92
N LYS A 302 24.53 93.57 -28.63
CA LYS A 302 24.33 93.72 -30.08
C LYS A 302 23.17 94.67 -30.34
#